data_AF-A0A8S3KEG6-F1
#
_entry.id   AF-A0A8S3KEG6-F1
#
_cell.length_a   1.000
_cell.length_b   1.000
_cell.length_c   1.000
_cell.angle_alpha   90.00
_cell.angle_beta   90.00
_cell.angle_gamma   90.00
#
_symmetry.space_group_name_H-M   'P 1'
#
loop_
_entity.id
_entity.type
_entity.pdbx_description
1 polymer ?
#
loop_
_entity_poly.entity_id
_entity_poly.type
_entity_poly.pdbx_seq_one_letter_code
_entity_poly.pdbx_strand_id
1 'polypeptide(L)'
;MTIDPSKISSSITPFAMIEKHSALPREQEVLFTMQSVFRIVEITQTPDNSRLWEVQLTITDESDPQLAGLTNRIKEEVQGSNEWYRMGKLMLQVGHFDQAEELYNALLKG
;
A
#
# COMPACT_ATOMS: atom_id res chain seq x y z
N MET A 1 0.18 18.13 12.61
CA MET A 1 -0.49 16.92 12.09
C MET A 1 -1.69 16.62 12.98
N THR A 2 -2.90 16.93 12.52
CA THR A 2 -4.13 16.62 13.27
C THR A 2 -4.73 15.37 12.64
N ILE A 3 -4.49 14.22 13.26
CA ILE A 3 -5.12 12.97 12.86
C ILE A 3 -6.53 12.99 13.44
N ASP A 4 -7.56 12.93 12.59
CA ASP A 4 -8.96 12.87 13.00
C ASP A 4 -9.41 11.40 13.03
N PRO A 5 -9.52 10.78 14.22
CA PRO A 5 -9.86 9.36 14.33
C PRO A 5 -11.24 9.02 13.76
N SER A 6 -12.16 10.00 13.69
CA SER A 6 -13.51 9.80 13.16
C SER A 6 -13.49 9.51 11.66
N LYS A 7 -12.53 10.08 10.92
CA LYS A 7 -12.33 9.82 9.48
C LYS A 7 -11.63 8.49 9.19
N ILE A 8 -10.97 7.90 10.19
CA ILE A 8 -10.31 6.59 10.07
C ILE A 8 -11.30 5.46 10.42
N SER A 9 -12.34 5.75 11.22
CA SER A 9 -13.35 4.75 11.62
C SER A 9 -14.15 4.15 10.45
N SER A 10 -14.17 4.80 9.28
CA SER A 10 -14.77 4.27 8.05
C SER A 10 -13.81 3.44 7.19
N SER A 11 -12.50 3.47 7.50
CA SER A 11 -11.49 2.68 6.81
C SER A 11 -11.37 1.31 7.47
N ILE A 12 -11.33 0.26 6.65
CA ILE A 12 -11.19 -1.13 7.12
C ILE A 12 -9.76 -1.40 7.64
N THR A 13 -8.79 -0.54 7.31
CA THR A 13 -7.37 -0.73 7.64
C THR A 13 -7.12 -0.50 9.14
N PRO A 14 -6.71 -1.54 9.90
CA PRO A 14 -6.51 -1.40 11.34
C PRO A 14 -5.33 -0.49 11.68
N PHE A 15 -5.47 0.26 12.77
CA PHE A 15 -4.42 1.12 13.32
C PHE A 15 -4.42 1.08 14.85
N ALA A 16 -3.29 1.47 15.45
CA ALA A 16 -3.15 1.57 16.90
C ALA A 16 -2.38 2.84 17.28
N MET A 17 -2.83 3.54 18.32
CA MET A 17 -2.05 4.57 18.99
C MET A 17 -1.07 3.88 19.94
N ILE A 18 0.23 4.06 19.72
CA ILE A 18 1.28 3.35 20.48
C ILE A 18 2.18 4.30 21.26
N GLU A 19 1.72 5.53 21.52
CA GLU A 19 2.45 6.56 22.27
C GLU A 19 3.08 6.03 23.58
N LYS A 20 2.32 5.19 24.32
CA LYS A 20 2.77 4.58 25.59
C LYS A 20 3.86 3.53 25.45
N HIS A 21 4.12 3.07 24.23
CA HIS A 21 5.13 2.09 23.87
C HIS A 21 6.26 2.70 23.03
N SER A 22 6.20 4.00 22.75
CA SER A 22 7.22 4.68 21.95
C SER A 22 8.55 4.72 22.69
N ALA A 23 9.64 4.57 21.94
CA ALA A 23 10.99 4.77 22.47
C ALA A 23 11.26 6.25 22.82
N LEU A 24 10.47 7.17 22.24
CA LEU A 24 10.58 8.62 22.43
C LEU A 24 9.36 9.14 23.21
N PRO A 25 9.50 9.48 24.50
CA PRO A 25 8.35 9.79 25.38
C PRO A 25 7.53 11.04 25.03
N ARG A 26 7.95 11.83 24.04
CA ARG A 26 7.32 13.11 23.67
C ARG A 26 6.67 13.08 22.29
N GLU A 27 6.72 11.95 21.60
CA GLU A 27 6.15 11.80 20.27
C GLU A 27 4.78 11.12 20.35
N GLN A 28 3.87 11.58 19.49
CA GLN A 28 2.64 10.85 19.23
C GLN A 28 2.92 9.87 18.10
N GLU A 29 2.62 8.59 18.34
CA GLU A 29 2.96 7.53 17.40
C GLU A 29 1.72 6.70 17.05
N VAL A 30 1.52 6.51 15.75
CA VAL A 30 0.44 5.70 15.19
C VAL A 30 1.04 4.57 14.38
N LEU A 31 0.70 3.35 14.74
CA LEU A 31 1.07 2.14 14.02
C LEU A 31 -0.07 1.71 13.10
N PHE A 32 0.25 1.56 11.81
CA PHE A 32 -0.64 0.98 10.82
C PHE A 32 -0.25 -0.47 10.56
N THR A 33 -1.20 -1.30 10.15
CA THR A 33 -0.86 -2.67 9.72
C THR A 33 0.02 -2.65 8.48
N MET A 34 0.81 -3.71 8.31
CA MET A 34 1.52 -3.96 7.06
C MET A 34 0.53 -3.93 5.88
N GLN A 35 1.02 -3.54 4.69
CA GLN A 35 0.22 -3.41 3.47
C GLN A 35 -0.81 -2.26 3.48
N SER A 36 -0.71 -1.33 4.43
CA SER A 36 -1.47 -0.08 4.39
C SER A 36 -1.04 0.77 3.19
N VAL A 37 -2.01 1.17 2.38
CA VAL A 37 -1.80 2.04 1.21
C VAL A 37 -2.28 3.45 1.54
N PHE A 38 -1.46 4.43 1.18
CA PHE A 38 -1.75 5.86 1.35
C PHE A 38 -1.67 6.56 0.00
N ARG A 39 -2.67 7.39 -0.29
CA ARG A 39 -2.63 8.32 -1.43
C ARG A 39 -2.00 9.63 -0.98
N ILE A 40 -1.06 10.13 -1.78
CA ILE A 40 -0.58 11.50 -1.70
C ILE A 40 -1.68 12.42 -2.23
N VAL A 41 -2.17 13.31 -1.37
CA VAL A 41 -3.17 14.33 -1.72
C VAL A 41 -2.46 15.61 -2.15
N GLU A 42 -1.46 16.04 -1.39
CA GLU A 42 -0.75 17.28 -1.63
C GLU A 42 0.69 17.16 -1.12
N ILE A 43 1.60 17.88 -1.79
CA ILE A 43 2.96 18.09 -1.34
C ILE A 43 3.19 19.60 -1.35
N THR A 44 3.41 20.19 -0.18
CA THR A 44 3.63 21.62 -0.02
C THR A 44 4.95 21.87 0.69
N GLN A 45 5.62 22.96 0.33
CA GLN A 45 6.79 23.42 1.07
C GLN A 45 6.31 24.23 2.27
N THR A 46 6.88 24.00 3.45
CA THR A 46 6.45 24.74 4.63
C THR A 46 6.79 26.23 4.45
N PRO A 47 5.84 27.16 4.68
CA PRO A 47 6.07 28.58 4.45
C PRO A 47 7.28 29.15 5.21
N ASP A 48 7.51 28.63 6.42
CA ASP A 48 8.53 29.15 7.35
C ASP A 48 9.90 28.50 7.16
N ASN A 49 10.02 27.45 6.34
CA ASN A 49 11.28 26.76 6.10
C ASN A 49 11.31 26.09 4.72
N SER A 50 12.04 26.69 3.79
CA SER A 50 12.20 26.16 2.42
C SER A 50 12.95 24.82 2.35
N ARG A 51 13.47 24.29 3.45
CA ARG A 51 14.07 22.95 3.49
C ARG A 51 13.11 21.87 3.98
N LEU A 52 11.93 22.25 4.45
CA LEU A 52 10.92 21.31 4.94
C LEU A 52 9.74 21.25 3.97
N TRP A 53 9.29 20.02 3.74
CA TRP A 53 8.14 19.69 2.90
C TRP A 53 7.12 18.95 3.74
N GLU A 54 5.87 19.35 3.62
CA GLU A 54 4.72 18.66 4.18
C GLU A 54 4.07 17.81 3.07
N VAL A 55 3.80 16.55 3.39
CA VAL A 55 3.10 15.62 2.50
C VAL A 55 1.79 15.24 3.16
N GLN A 56 0.69 15.64 2.54
CA GLN A 56 -0.64 15.25 3.00
C GLN A 56 -0.96 13.88 2.42
N LEU A 57 -1.17 12.91 3.31
CA LEU A 57 -1.53 11.54 2.96
C LEU A 57 -2.96 11.26 3.41
N THR A 58 -3.71 10.49 2.62
CA THR A 58 -4.97 9.89 3.05
C THR A 58 -4.87 8.37 2.94
N ILE A 59 -5.35 7.67 3.97
CA ILE A 59 -5.45 6.21 3.93
C ILE A 59 -6.49 5.82 2.87
N THR A 60 -6.20 4.77 2.11
CA THR A 60 -7.13 4.17 1.15
C THR A 60 -7.60 2.81 1.65
N ASP A 61 -8.70 2.33 1.11
CA ASP A 61 -9.21 0.97 1.35
C ASP A 61 -9.70 0.34 0.03
N GLU A 62 -10.29 -0.85 0.12
CA GLU A 62 -10.78 -1.59 -1.04
C GLU A 62 -11.90 -0.88 -1.82
N SER A 63 -12.58 0.11 -1.20
CA SER A 63 -13.62 0.91 -1.85
C SER A 63 -13.05 2.06 -2.70
N ASP A 64 -11.74 2.29 -2.64
CA ASP A 64 -11.09 3.36 -3.38
C ASP A 64 -11.17 3.13 -4.91
N PRO A 65 -11.84 4.01 -5.68
CA PRO A 65 -12.07 3.77 -7.11
C PRO A 65 -10.80 3.73 -7.95
N GLN A 66 -9.75 4.46 -7.56
CA GLN A 66 -8.50 4.46 -8.31
C GLN A 66 -7.71 3.18 -8.03
N LEU A 67 -7.69 2.73 -6.77
CA LEU A 67 -7.07 1.45 -6.40
C LEU A 67 -7.79 0.28 -7.08
N ALA A 68 -9.13 0.30 -7.12
CA ALA A 68 -9.93 -0.67 -7.85
C ALA A 68 -9.63 -0.62 -9.37
N GLY A 69 -9.54 0.58 -9.95
CA GLY A 69 -9.17 0.77 -11.35
C GLY A 69 -7.78 0.21 -11.69
N LEU A 70 -6.79 0.50 -10.86
CA LEU A 70 -5.43 -0.03 -11.01
C LEU A 70 -5.42 -1.56 -10.91
N THR A 71 -6.13 -2.11 -9.93
CA THR A 71 -6.23 -3.56 -9.73
C THR A 71 -6.85 -4.25 -10.95
N ASN A 72 -7.91 -3.67 -11.53
CA ASN A 72 -8.54 -4.20 -12.73
C ASN A 72 -7.60 -4.11 -13.94
N ARG A 73 -6.87 -3.00 -14.08
CA ARG A 73 -5.90 -2.85 -15.16
C ARG A 73 -4.80 -3.89 -15.10
N ILE A 74 -4.24 -4.13 -13.91
CA ILE A 74 -3.24 -5.18 -13.72
C ILE A 74 -3.82 -6.56 -14.06
N LYS A 75 -5.05 -6.86 -13.61
CA LYS A 75 -5.74 -8.11 -13.95
C LYS A 75 -5.89 -8.31 -15.46
N GLU A 76 -6.14 -7.24 -16.22
CA GLU A 76 -6.19 -7.27 -17.68
C GLU A 76 -4.82 -7.55 -18.31
N GLU A 77 -3.77 -6.91 -17.82
CA GLU A 77 -2.40 -7.06 -18.33
C GLU A 77 -1.84 -8.47 -18.09
N VAL A 78 -2.14 -9.05 -16.91
CA VAL A 78 -1.69 -10.40 -16.55
C VAL A 78 -2.64 -11.50 -17.03
N GLN A 79 -3.63 -11.20 -17.90
CA GLN A 79 -4.57 -12.19 -18.41
C GLN A 79 -3.88 -13.42 -19.01
N GLY A 80 -4.55 -14.56 -18.91
CA GLY A 80 -4.02 -15.85 -19.32
C GLY A 80 -5.02 -16.98 -19.08
N SER A 81 -4.76 -18.12 -19.71
CA SER A 81 -5.65 -19.29 -19.72
C SER A 81 -5.73 -20.04 -18.38
N ASN A 82 -4.73 -19.88 -17.50
CA ASN A 82 -4.64 -20.56 -16.20
C ASN A 82 -4.33 -19.54 -15.09
N GLU A 83 -4.97 -19.68 -13.92
CA GLU A 83 -4.70 -18.92 -12.70
C GLU A 83 -3.22 -18.85 -12.32
N TRP A 84 -2.51 -19.98 -12.35
CA TRP A 84 -1.09 -20.03 -12.01
C TRP A 84 -0.22 -19.31 -13.03
N TYR A 85 -0.60 -19.38 -14.31
CA TYR A 85 0.09 -18.65 -15.36
C TYR A 85 -0.11 -17.13 -15.20
N ARG A 86 -1.32 -16.70 -14.81
CA ARG A 86 -1.58 -15.29 -14.46
C ARG A 86 -0.76 -14.84 -13.25
N MET A 87 -0.64 -15.68 -12.22
CA MET A 87 0.19 -15.41 -11.05
C MET A 87 1.67 -15.26 -11.42
N GLY A 88 2.21 -16.15 -12.24
CA GLY A 88 3.59 -16.05 -12.73
C GLY A 88 3.82 -14.76 -13.52
N LYS A 89 2.87 -14.35 -14.37
CA LYS A 89 2.93 -13.06 -15.07
C LYS A 89 2.93 -11.86 -14.11
N LEU A 90 2.08 -11.90 -13.09
CA LEU A 90 2.04 -10.86 -12.06
C LEU A 90 3.39 -10.75 -11.34
N MET A 91 3.97 -11.87 -10.92
CA MET A 91 5.29 -11.91 -10.27
C MET A 91 6.38 -11.28 -11.15
N LEU A 92 6.40 -11.58 -12.45
CA LEU A 92 7.32 -10.94 -13.39
C LEU A 92 7.09 -9.42 -13.46
N GLN A 93 5.84 -8.97 -13.52
CA GLN A 93 5.49 -7.55 -13.62
C GLN A 93 5.88 -6.74 -12.37
N VAL A 94 5.83 -7.35 -11.18
CA VAL A 94 6.24 -6.71 -9.91
C VAL A 94 7.70 -6.97 -9.54
N GLY A 95 8.49 -7.61 -10.42
CA GLY A 95 9.94 -7.82 -10.23
C GLY A 95 10.32 -9.01 -9.35
N HIS A 96 9.39 -9.91 -9.04
CA HIS A 96 9.61 -11.12 -8.26
C HIS A 96 10.07 -12.28 -9.17
N PHE A 97 11.23 -12.11 -9.81
CA PHE A 97 11.69 -13.02 -10.88
C PHE A 97 11.98 -14.44 -10.37
N ASP A 98 12.66 -14.58 -9.22
CA ASP A 98 13.00 -15.89 -8.66
C ASP A 98 11.74 -16.71 -8.32
N GLN A 99 10.75 -16.05 -7.72
CA GLN A 99 9.46 -16.69 -7.40
C GLN A 99 8.67 -17.07 -8.65
N ALA A 100 8.74 -16.24 -9.70
CA ALA A 100 8.12 -16.56 -10.98
C ALA A 100 8.79 -17.79 -11.62
N GLU A 101 10.12 -17.88 -11.58
CA GLU A 101 10.87 -19.03 -12.09
C GLU A 101 10.52 -20.30 -11.32
N GLU A 102 10.51 -20.26 -9.99
CA GLU A 102 10.10 -21.40 -9.15
C GLU A 102 8.69 -21.88 -9.51
N LEU A 103 7.74 -20.96 -9.67
CA LEU A 103 6.37 -21.29 -10.04
C LEU A 103 6.28 -21.93 -11.42
N TYR A 104 6.93 -21.36 -12.44
CA TYR A 104 6.89 -21.94 -13.79
C TYR A 104 7.57 -23.30 -13.85
N ASN A 105 8.68 -23.48 -13.13
CA ASN A 105 9.35 -24.78 -13.02
C ASN A 105 8.47 -25.83 -12.34
N ALA A 106 7.66 -25.45 -11.35
CA ALA A 106 6.68 -26.34 -10.74
C ALA A 106 5.56 -26.72 -11.72
N LEU A 107 5.05 -25.75 -12.50
CA LEU A 107 4.00 -25.98 -13.50
C LEU A 107 4.44 -26.86 -14.67
N LEU A 108 5.74 -26.88 -15.02
CA LEU A 108 6.29 -27.75 -16.06
C LEU A 108 6.51 -29.20 -15.61
N LYS A 109 6.56 -29.44 -14.29
CA LYS A 109 6.81 -30.76 -13.69
C LYS A 109 5.52 -31.50 -13.28
N GLY A 110 4.37 -30.81 -13.26
CA GLY A 110 3.05 -31.37 -12.98
C GLY A 110 2.27 -31.67 -14.25
#